data_AF-A0A9E4R396-F1
#
_entry.id   AF-A0A9E4R396-F1
#
_cell.length_a   1.000
_cell.length_b   1.000
_cell.length_c   1.000
_cell.angle_alpha   90.00
_cell.angle_beta   90.00
_cell.angle_gamma   90.00
#
_symmetry.space_group_name_H-M   'P 1'
#
loop_
_entity.id
_entity.type
_entity.pdbx_description
1 polymer ?
#
loop_
_entity_poly.entity_id
_entity_poly.type
_entity_poly.pdbx_seq_one_letter_code
_entity_poly.pdbx_strand_id
1 'polypeptide(L)' 'MPSYGVSLLSGGLDSTTVTVLAKEKTDHLTALTFHYGQSHSKEV' A
#
# COMPACT_ATOMS: atom_id res chain seq x y z
N MET A 1 17.10 14.26 6.08
CA MET A 1 15.85 14.79 5.51
C MET A 1 14.80 13.69 5.61
N PRO A 2 13.57 13.98 6.03
CA PRO A 2 12.52 12.97 6.12
C PRO A 2 12.19 12.39 4.73
N SER A 3 11.96 11.09 4.69
CA SER A 3 11.66 10.31 3.50
C SER A 3 10.17 9.97 3.42
N TYR A 4 9.59 10.19 2.24
CA TYR A 4 8.17 9.96 1.99
C TYR A 4 7.99 8.87 0.93
N GLY A 5 7.10 7.93 1.19
CA GLY A 5 6.76 6.84 0.29
C GLY A 5 5.26 6.75 0.03
N VAL A 6 4.91 6.26 -1.15
CA VAL A 6 3.55 5.84 -1.48
C VAL A 6 3.59 4.38 -1.89
N SER A 7 2.76 3.54 -1.27
CA SER A 7 2.59 2.14 -1.65
C SER A 7 1.23 1.92 -2.28
N LEU A 8 1.16 1.16 -3.37
CA LEU A 8 -0.11 0.72 -3.94
C LEU A 8 -0.56 -0.50 -3.15
N LEU A 9 -1.67 -0.37 -2.42
CA LEU A 9 -2.20 -1.41 -1.55
C LEU A 9 -3.52 -1.94 -2.14
N SER A 10 -3.52 -3.18 -2.58
CA SER A 10 -4.72 -3.86 -3.10
C SER A 10 -5.31 -4.86 -2.11
N GLY A 11 -4.72 -5.00 -0.91
CA GLY A 11 -5.08 -6.02 0.08
C GLY A 11 -4.49 -7.41 -0.21
N GLY A 12 -4.04 -7.68 -1.44
CA GLY A 12 -3.38 -8.93 -1.81
C GLY A 12 -1.98 -9.09 -1.19
N LEU A 13 -1.51 -10.34 -1.07
CA LEU A 13 -0.25 -10.72 -0.43
C LEU A 13 0.95 -9.86 -0.89
N ASP A 14 1.11 -9.67 -2.20
CA ASP A 14 2.24 -8.95 -2.77
C ASP A 14 2.23 -7.48 -2.35
N SER A 15 1.09 -6.82 -2.50
CA SER A 15 0.92 -5.40 -2.15
C SER A 15 1.09 -5.17 -0.65
N THR A 16 0.61 -6.10 0.19
CA THR A 16 0.76 -6.06 1.65
C THR A 16 2.22 -6.27 2.05
N THR A 17 2.92 -7.21 1.42
CA THR A 17 4.34 -7.48 1.68
C THR A 17 5.21 -6.28 1.35
N VAL A 18 5.00 -5.67 0.17
CA VAL A 18 5.73 -4.45 -0.23
C VAL A 18 5.40 -3.28 0.69
N THR A 19 4.15 -3.12 1.11
CA THR A 19 3.74 -2.04 2.03
C THR A 19 4.41 -2.18 3.39
N VAL A 20 4.49 -3.40 3.94
CA VAL A 20 5.22 -3.66 5.19
C VAL A 20 6.71 -3.37 5.02
N LEU A 21 7.32 -3.84 3.93
CA LEU A 21 8.73 -3.57 3.65
C LEU A 21 9.02 -2.05 3.50
N ALA A 22 8.13 -1.31 2.83
CA ALA A 22 8.27 0.12 2.64
C ALA A 22 8.16 0.87 3.98
N LYS A 23 7.29 0.40 4.89
CA LYS A 23 7.12 1.00 6.22
C LYS A 23 8.41 0.97 7.04
N GLU A 24 9.25 -0.04 6.87
CA GLU A 24 10.56 -0.12 7.54
C GLU A 24 11.63 0.77 6.90
N LYS A 25 11.38 1.29 5.69
CA LYS A 25 12.36 2.02 4.87
C LYS A 25 12.04 3.50 4.67
N THR A 26 10.89 3.97 5.14
CA THR A 26 10.44 5.36 4.95
C THR A 26 9.93 5.95 6.26
N ASP A 27 10.20 7.24 6.49
CA ASP A 27 9.71 7.95 7.68
C ASP A 27 8.20 8.18 7.64
N HIS A 28 7.65 8.40 6.44
CA HIS A 28 6.22 8.60 6.21
C HIS A 28 5.75 7.77 5.00
N LEU A 29 4.87 6.79 5.25
CA LEU A 29 4.29 5.95 4.20
C LEU A 29 2.78 6.19 4.08
N THR A 30 2.30 6.44 2.87
CA THR A 30 0.87 6.47 2.54
C THR A 30 0.51 5.29 1.65
N ALA A 31 -0.55 4.56 1.99
CA ALA A 31 -1.12 3.53 1.12
C ALA A 31 -2.19 4.14 0.20
N LEU A 32 -2.17 3.78 -1.08
CA LEU A 32 -3.16 4.18 -2.07
C LEU A 32 -3.83 2.95 -2.68
N THR A 33 -5.15 2.92 -2.61
CA THR A 33 -6.00 1.89 -3.24
C THR A 33 -6.75 2.50 -4.42
N PHE A 34 -6.71 1.84 -5.58
CA PHE A 34 -7.51 2.26 -6.74
C PHE A 34 -8.85 1.52 -6.79
N HIS A 35 -9.94 2.28 -6.72
CA HIS A 35 -11.28 1.75 -6.93
C HIS A 35 -11.67 1.88 -8.41
N TYR A 36 -11.55 0.78 -9.16
CA TYR A 36 -11.86 0.72 -10.60
C TYR A 36 -12.94 -0.31 -10.95
N GLY A 37 -13.82 -0.66 -9.99
CA GLY A 37 -14.87 -1.66 -10.19
C GLY A 37 -14.43 -3.10 -9.91
N GLN A 38 -13.43 -3.29 -9.07
CA GLN A 38 -12.94 -4.61 -8.66
C GLN A 38 -14.04 -5.38 -7.89
N SER A 39 -14.27 -6.66 -8.21
CA SER A 39 -15.28 -7.49 -7.53
C SER A 39 -14.96 -7.81 -6.06
N HIS A 40 -13.68 -7.74 -5.68
CA HIS A 40 -13.19 -8.02 -4.31
C HIS A 40 -13.10 -6.75 -3.44
N SER A 41 -13.84 -5.69 -3.77
CA SER A 41 -13.78 -4.40 -3.06
C SER A 41 -14.24 -4.44 -1.59
N LYS A 42 -14.63 -5.60 -1.06
CA LYS A 42 -14.96 -5.79 0.36
C LYS A 42 -13.75 -6.13 1.24
N GLU A 43 -12.62 -6.52 0.64
CA GLU A 43 -11.44 -7.04 1.35
C GLU A 43 -10.29 -6.03 1.49
N VAL A 44 -10.46 -4.79 0.98
CA VAL A 44 -9.47 -3.70 1.08
C VAL A 44 -10.01 -2.56 1.94
#